data_AF-U1QL78-F1
#
_entry.id   AF-U1QL78-F1
#
_cell.length_a   1.000
_cell.length_b   1.000
_cell.length_c   1.000
_cell.angle_alpha   90.00
_cell.angle_beta   90.00
_cell.angle_gamma   90.00
#
_symmetry.space_group_name_H-M   'P 1'
#
loop_
_entity.id
_entity.type
_entity.pdbx_description
1 polymer ?
#
loop_
_entity_poly.entity_id
_entity_poly.type
_entity_poly.pdbx_seq_one_letter_code
_entity_poly.pdbx_strand_id
1 'polypeptide(L)'
;MDRNELKQRVDDIRSTVAARIAEYKQRVDDIGSAVAARIAEYVTLDQRAIKRRLGVVAGILLVAGVLAVVGSASIPVGGGESVTVESHQPEAILAEPPAENGTISVNSSIPRQTVVIDQKHQNPAISQSSPLVEGLVAADHDVTIHKSGSIEEKLDTADGLVVIAPKKTYSEESLDSIREFAATGGNVLLASDPKRVGAKANTGMTQLASEQGLGFESGYLYNMETYNTNHQNVYASPVDNGSLTDGVDRLTVATGHPVIGGSGAYETESTTVLSTTEREDSYTVVAQRGTVVAVGDRSLLTSEYAYNSDNNVFIGNLIEFLVS
;
A
#
# COMPACT_ATOMS: atom_id res chain seq x y z
N MET A 1 32.92 -11.24 -48.47
CA MET A 1 33.62 -10.99 -47.19
C MET A 1 34.70 -12.05 -47.07
N ASP A 2 35.96 -11.65 -47.08
CA ASP A 2 37.10 -12.58 -47.00
C ASP A 2 37.28 -13.08 -45.55
N ARG A 3 37.88 -14.26 -45.37
CA ARG A 3 38.14 -14.91 -44.08
C ARG A 3 38.91 -14.01 -43.11
N ASN A 4 39.77 -13.12 -43.61
CA ASN A 4 40.51 -12.16 -42.78
C ASN A 4 39.60 -11.05 -42.23
N GLU A 5 38.68 -10.55 -43.05
CA GLU A 5 37.70 -9.54 -42.69
C GLU A 5 36.68 -10.07 -41.65
N LEU A 6 36.35 -11.36 -41.77
CA LEU A 6 35.45 -12.07 -40.84
C LEU A 6 36.12 -12.30 -39.47
N LYS A 7 37.42 -12.63 -39.45
CA LYS A 7 38.20 -12.72 -38.20
C LYS A 7 38.28 -11.38 -37.48
N GLN A 8 38.55 -10.31 -38.23
CA GLN A 8 38.67 -8.97 -37.66
C GLN A 8 37.37 -8.48 -37.02
N ARG A 9 36.21 -8.74 -37.66
CA ARG A 9 34.90 -8.43 -37.06
C ARG A 9 34.61 -9.25 -35.80
N VAL A 10 35.02 -10.52 -35.76
CA VAL A 10 34.84 -11.37 -34.56
C VAL A 10 35.69 -10.85 -33.39
N ASP A 11 36.91 -10.41 -33.68
CA ASP A 11 37.81 -9.85 -32.65
C ASP A 11 37.31 -8.49 -32.13
N ASP A 12 36.78 -7.63 -33.01
CA ASP A 12 36.12 -6.37 -32.61
C ASP A 12 34.88 -6.61 -31.73
N ILE A 13 34.05 -7.59 -32.08
CA ILE A 13 32.87 -7.96 -31.28
C ILE A 13 33.31 -8.47 -29.91
N ARG A 14 34.33 -9.33 -29.85
CA ARG A 14 34.87 -9.84 -28.57
C ARG A 14 35.42 -8.73 -27.70
N SER A 15 36.17 -7.80 -28.28
CA SER A 15 36.70 -6.62 -27.59
C SER A 15 35.57 -5.75 -27.03
N THR A 16 34.54 -5.47 -27.83
CA THR A 16 33.37 -4.68 -27.44
C THR A 16 32.59 -5.34 -26.31
N VAL A 17 32.37 -6.66 -26.40
CA VAL A 17 31.68 -7.43 -25.35
C VAL A 17 32.49 -7.45 -24.06
N ALA A 18 33.81 -7.62 -24.15
CA ALA A 18 34.69 -7.61 -22.97
C ALA A 18 34.68 -6.24 -22.27
N ALA A 19 34.73 -5.15 -23.03
CA ALA A 19 34.63 -3.79 -22.48
C ALA A 19 33.30 -3.56 -21.76
N ARG A 20 32.19 -4.04 -22.33
CA ARG A 20 30.85 -3.88 -21.74
C ARG A 20 30.65 -4.72 -20.48
N ILE A 21 31.26 -5.91 -20.42
CA ILE A 21 31.28 -6.74 -19.20
C ILE A 21 32.10 -6.06 -18.11
N ALA A 22 33.22 -5.42 -18.44
CA ALA A 22 34.03 -4.69 -17.48
C ALA A 22 33.28 -3.46 -16.92
N GLU A 23 32.59 -2.71 -17.78
CA GLU A 23 31.74 -1.57 -17.37
C GLU A 23 30.58 -2.03 -16.47
N TYR A 24 29.96 -3.17 -16.79
CA TYR A 24 28.89 -3.73 -15.97
C TYR A 24 29.39 -4.15 -14.58
N LYS A 25 30.56 -4.79 -14.49
CA LYS A 25 31.17 -5.16 -13.21
C LYS A 25 31.48 -3.93 -12.36
N GLN A 26 32.07 -2.90 -12.97
CA GLN A 26 32.36 -1.63 -12.28
C GLN A 26 31.09 -1.01 -11.70
N ARG A 27 29.99 -0.97 -12.47
CA ARG A 27 28.70 -0.46 -11.99
C ARG A 27 28.13 -1.26 -10.82
N VAL A 28 28.26 -2.59 -10.85
CA VAL A 28 27.83 -3.45 -9.74
C VAL A 28 28.64 -3.18 -8.47
N ASP A 29 29.96 -2.98 -8.61
CA ASP A 29 30.85 -2.65 -7.49
C ASP A 29 30.56 -1.26 -6.92
N ASP A 30 30.24 -0.28 -7.77
CA ASP A 30 29.85 1.08 -7.38
C ASP A 30 28.51 1.06 -6.62
N ILE A 31 27.52 0.28 -7.09
CA ILE A 31 26.24 0.08 -6.39
C ILE A 31 26.46 -0.61 -5.05
N GLY A 32 27.26 -1.67 -5.01
CA GLY A 32 27.60 -2.37 -3.78
C GLY A 32 28.26 -1.43 -2.76
N SER A 33 29.16 -0.57 -3.21
CA SER A 33 29.83 0.43 -2.37
C SER A 33 28.86 1.51 -1.88
N ALA A 34 27.95 1.99 -2.74
CA ALA A 34 26.93 2.98 -2.37
C ALA A 34 25.94 2.42 -1.34
N VAL A 35 25.50 1.16 -1.51
CA VAL A 35 24.64 0.46 -0.57
C VAL A 35 25.36 0.26 0.77
N ALA A 36 26.63 -0.17 0.76
CA ALA A 36 27.43 -0.34 1.96
C ALA A 36 27.64 1.00 2.71
N ALA A 37 27.87 2.10 1.99
CA ALA A 37 27.97 3.44 2.58
C ALA A 37 26.64 3.89 3.21
N ARG A 38 25.50 3.64 2.53
CA ARG A 38 24.16 3.95 3.04
C ARG A 38 23.82 3.13 4.30
N ILE A 39 24.20 1.86 4.34
CA ILE A 39 24.06 0.99 5.51
C ILE A 39 24.93 1.51 6.67
N ALA A 40 26.18 1.90 6.41
CA ALA A 40 27.07 2.45 7.43
C ALA A 40 26.56 3.81 7.98
N GLU A 41 25.96 4.64 7.13
CA GLU A 41 25.26 5.87 7.54
C GLU A 41 24.07 5.53 8.46
N TYR A 42 23.28 4.50 8.11
CA TYR A 42 22.16 4.03 8.93
C TYR A 42 22.60 3.54 10.32
N VAL A 43 23.68 2.74 10.38
CA VAL A 43 24.24 2.20 11.63
C VAL A 43 24.81 3.31 12.53
N THR A 44 25.42 4.34 11.94
CA THR A 44 25.98 5.47 12.70
C THR A 44 24.92 6.46 13.18
N LEU A 45 23.83 6.64 12.41
CA LEU A 45 22.65 7.40 12.82
C LEU A 45 21.94 6.71 13.99
N ASP A 46 21.80 5.39 13.97
CA ASP A 46 21.19 4.61 15.04
C ASP A 46 22.00 4.71 16.36
N GLN A 47 23.34 4.62 16.29
CA GLN A 47 24.20 4.86 17.46
C GLN A 47 24.06 6.25 18.07
N ARG A 48 23.84 7.30 17.26
CA ARG A 48 23.61 8.67 17.76
C ARG A 48 22.20 8.84 18.31
N ALA A 49 21.20 8.22 17.68
CA ALA A 49 19.81 8.21 18.12
C ALA A 49 19.66 7.45 19.45
N ILE A 50 20.30 6.29 19.59
CA ILE A 50 20.36 5.49 20.83
C ILE A 50 21.04 6.30 21.96
N LYS A 51 22.16 6.99 21.69
CA LYS A 51 22.82 7.85 22.69
C LYS A 51 21.96 9.05 23.10
N ARG A 52 21.20 9.66 22.19
CA ARG A 52 20.23 10.72 22.50
C ARG A 52 19.05 10.18 23.32
N ARG A 53 18.53 8.99 22.99
CA ARG A 53 17.41 8.34 23.69
C ARG A 53 17.79 7.86 25.09
N LEU A 54 19.00 7.33 25.30
CA LEU A 54 19.52 7.04 26.65
C LEU A 54 19.64 8.31 27.51
N GLY A 55 20.04 9.43 26.92
CA GLY A 55 20.04 10.74 27.60
C GLY A 55 18.65 11.22 28.00
N VAL A 56 17.64 11.00 27.14
CA VAL A 56 16.24 11.36 27.40
C VAL A 56 15.60 10.43 28.44
N VAL A 57 15.85 9.12 28.39
CA VAL A 57 15.35 8.15 29.38
C VAL A 57 15.99 8.37 30.76
N ALA A 58 17.30 8.70 30.82
CA ALA A 58 17.95 9.10 32.08
C ALA A 58 17.39 10.43 32.62
N GLY A 59 17.03 11.37 31.74
CA GLY A 59 16.36 12.62 32.11
C GLY A 59 14.95 12.41 32.67
N ILE A 60 14.15 11.52 32.07
CA ILE A 60 12.79 11.20 32.52
C ILE A 60 12.81 10.45 33.86
N LEU A 61 13.76 9.54 34.09
CA LEU A 61 13.92 8.85 35.38
C LEU A 61 14.37 9.80 36.51
N LEU A 62 15.14 10.84 36.20
CA LEU A 62 15.50 11.88 37.18
C LEU A 62 14.32 12.79 37.54
N VAL A 63 13.40 13.06 36.61
CA VAL A 63 12.16 13.83 36.89
C VAL A 63 11.14 12.98 37.66
N ALA A 64 11.03 11.68 37.38
CA ALA A 64 10.19 10.76 38.14
C ALA A 64 10.73 10.48 39.56
N GLY A 65 12.06 10.51 39.75
CA GLY A 65 12.70 10.30 41.06
C GLY A 65 12.50 11.44 42.07
N VAL A 66 12.18 12.66 41.60
CA VAL A 66 11.95 13.82 42.49
C VAL A 66 10.50 13.89 43.01
N LEU A 67 9.55 13.19 42.39
CA LEU A 67 8.14 13.17 42.85
C LEU A 67 7.82 12.08 43.88
N ALA A 68 8.77 11.20 44.23
CA ALA A 68 8.53 10.05 45.12
C ALA A 68 9.01 10.25 46.58
N VAL A 69 9.08 11.49 47.10
CA VAL A 69 9.60 11.77 48.46
C VAL A 69 8.55 12.28 49.47
N VAL A 70 7.28 12.44 49.11
CA VAL A 70 6.27 12.83 50.12
C VAL A 70 5.02 11.97 50.00
N GLY A 71 4.77 11.11 50.99
CA GLY A 71 3.43 10.57 51.20
C GLY A 71 3.29 9.12 51.65
N SER A 72 4.09 8.63 52.60
CA SER A 72 3.74 7.43 53.37
C SER A 72 3.63 7.76 54.86
N ALA A 73 2.63 8.58 55.19
CA ALA A 73 2.10 8.69 56.54
C ALA A 73 0.63 8.29 56.51
N SER A 74 0.29 7.19 57.19
CA SER A 74 -1.06 6.66 57.29
C SER A 74 -1.94 7.62 58.09
N ILE A 75 -2.91 8.28 57.44
CA ILE A 75 -3.97 9.05 58.10
C ILE A 75 -5.25 8.19 58.06
N PRO A 76 -5.93 7.95 59.20
CA PRO A 76 -7.15 7.16 59.22
C PRO A 76 -8.30 7.88 58.49
N VAL A 77 -9.04 7.10 57.71
CA VAL A 77 -10.19 7.50 56.88
C VAL A 77 -11.33 8.06 57.73
N GLY A 78 -11.78 9.26 57.39
CA GLY A 78 -13.04 9.83 57.83
C GLY A 78 -13.50 10.92 56.87
N GLY A 79 -14.72 10.78 56.34
CA GLY A 79 -15.41 11.80 55.54
C GLY A 79 -15.27 11.61 54.04
N GLY A 80 -16.39 11.35 53.36
CA GLY A 80 -16.43 11.15 51.91
C GLY A 80 -16.22 12.45 51.14
N GLU A 81 -15.17 12.49 50.33
CA GLU A 81 -15.11 13.23 49.08
C GLU A 81 -14.66 12.25 48.01
N SER A 82 -15.46 12.13 46.95
CA SER A 82 -15.08 11.34 45.78
C SER A 82 -13.89 12.01 45.11
N VAL A 83 -12.71 11.39 45.20
CA VAL A 83 -11.53 11.80 44.42
C VAL A 83 -11.82 11.48 42.96
N THR A 84 -12.17 12.49 42.17
CA THR A 84 -12.24 12.37 40.71
C THR A 84 -10.82 12.33 40.16
N VAL A 85 -10.40 11.15 39.68
CA VAL A 85 -9.16 10.98 38.93
C VAL A 85 -9.42 11.43 37.49
N GLU A 86 -8.67 12.40 37.00
CA GLU A 86 -8.84 13.00 35.66
C GLU A 86 -8.73 11.95 34.52
N SER A 87 -7.97 10.86 34.73
CA SER A 87 -7.85 9.74 33.80
C SER A 87 -9.02 8.74 33.83
N HIS A 88 -10.04 8.98 34.64
CA HIS A 88 -11.30 8.21 34.68
C HIS A 88 -12.48 9.09 34.24
N GLN A 89 -12.38 9.65 33.05
CA GLN A 89 -13.49 10.28 32.34
C GLN A 89 -13.87 9.38 31.15
N PRO A 90 -14.69 8.31 31.34
CA PRO A 90 -15.07 7.40 30.25
C PRO A 90 -15.79 8.11 29.10
N GLU A 91 -16.38 9.27 29.38
CA GLU A 91 -17.11 10.12 28.44
C GLU A 91 -16.17 10.94 27.54
N ALA A 92 -14.87 11.01 27.86
CA ALA A 92 -13.81 11.61 27.03
C ALA A 92 -13.05 10.56 26.17
N ILE A 93 -13.41 9.26 26.27
CA ILE A 93 -12.76 8.14 25.56
C ILE A 93 -13.73 7.53 24.53
N LEU A 94 -14.70 8.31 24.04
CA LEU A 94 -15.53 7.89 22.91
C LEU A 94 -14.94 8.50 21.65
N ALA A 95 -14.09 7.73 20.97
CA ALA A 95 -13.73 8.05 19.59
C ALA A 95 -15.01 7.95 18.75
N GLU A 96 -15.47 9.07 18.20
CA GLU A 96 -16.60 9.07 17.27
C GLU A 96 -16.13 8.47 15.95
N PRO A 97 -16.74 7.37 15.46
CA PRO A 97 -16.42 6.85 14.15
C PRO A 97 -16.75 7.90 13.09
N PRO A 98 -16.00 7.96 11.97
CA PRO A 98 -16.34 8.83 10.86
C PRO A 98 -17.76 8.52 10.38
N ALA A 99 -18.42 9.51 9.79
CA ALA A 99 -19.77 9.34 9.26
C ALA A 99 -19.80 8.19 8.25
N GLU A 100 -20.59 7.15 8.51
CA GLU A 100 -20.85 6.06 7.57
C GLU A 100 -22.03 6.40 6.66
N ASN A 101 -21.89 7.49 5.89
CA ASN A 101 -22.96 8.03 5.06
C ASN A 101 -22.46 8.16 3.62
N GLY A 102 -23.22 7.64 2.66
CA GLY A 102 -22.91 7.84 1.25
C GLY A 102 -23.48 6.76 0.35
N THR A 103 -23.45 7.01 -0.95
CA THR A 103 -23.73 6.02 -1.98
C THR A 103 -22.53 5.92 -2.90
N ILE A 104 -22.25 4.73 -3.42
CA ILE A 104 -21.26 4.56 -4.49
C ILE A 104 -21.96 5.02 -5.77
N SER A 105 -21.42 6.08 -6.37
CA SER A 105 -21.97 6.70 -7.58
C SER A 105 -20.99 6.47 -8.72
N VAL A 106 -21.52 6.13 -9.89
CA VAL A 106 -20.74 5.84 -11.10
C VAL A 106 -21.43 6.55 -12.27
N ASN A 107 -20.65 7.17 -13.15
CA ASN A 107 -21.16 7.81 -14.34
C ASN A 107 -21.79 6.79 -15.30
N SER A 108 -23.12 6.79 -15.37
CA SER A 108 -23.91 5.90 -16.23
C SER A 108 -23.78 6.19 -17.74
N SER A 109 -22.96 7.17 -18.15
CA SER A 109 -22.74 7.51 -19.57
C SER A 109 -21.68 6.63 -20.23
N ILE A 110 -20.93 5.87 -19.44
CA ILE A 110 -19.93 4.92 -19.94
C ILE A 110 -20.67 3.73 -20.56
N PRO A 111 -20.34 3.29 -21.79
CA PRO A 111 -20.90 2.09 -22.37
C PRO A 111 -20.68 0.87 -21.48
N ARG A 112 -21.54 -0.15 -21.61
CA ARG A 112 -21.36 -1.43 -20.92
C ARG A 112 -19.98 -2.02 -21.26
N GLN A 113 -19.25 -2.40 -20.21
CA GLN A 113 -17.90 -2.98 -20.25
C GLN A 113 -17.88 -4.28 -19.46
N THR A 114 -16.83 -5.08 -19.63
CA THR A 114 -16.59 -6.32 -18.88
C THR A 114 -15.38 -6.20 -17.96
N VAL A 115 -15.60 -6.35 -16.65
CA VAL A 115 -14.54 -6.39 -15.65
C VAL A 115 -14.31 -7.82 -15.17
N VAL A 116 -13.07 -8.30 -15.28
CA VAL A 116 -12.64 -9.61 -14.78
C VAL A 116 -12.07 -9.47 -13.38
N ILE A 117 -12.53 -10.30 -12.44
CA ILE A 117 -11.99 -10.40 -11.08
C ILE A 117 -11.29 -11.74 -10.92
N ASP A 118 -9.99 -11.72 -10.64
CA ASP A 118 -9.21 -12.93 -10.41
C ASP A 118 -9.49 -13.55 -9.03
N GLN A 119 -9.88 -14.82 -9.04
CA GLN A 119 -10.00 -15.68 -7.85
C GLN A 119 -9.27 -17.03 -8.01
N LYS A 120 -8.61 -17.27 -9.14
CA LYS A 120 -7.91 -18.53 -9.46
C LYS A 120 -6.60 -18.64 -8.68
N HIS A 121 -5.99 -17.51 -8.34
CA HIS A 121 -4.70 -17.46 -7.64
C HIS A 121 -4.83 -17.43 -6.10
N GLN A 122 -5.89 -18.04 -5.56
CA GLN A 122 -6.17 -18.08 -4.11
C GLN A 122 -6.30 -16.69 -3.47
N ASN A 123 -6.76 -15.73 -4.26
CA ASN A 123 -7.21 -14.43 -3.82
C ASN A 123 -8.29 -14.59 -2.72
N PRO A 124 -8.41 -13.65 -1.76
CA PRO A 124 -9.57 -13.58 -0.90
C PRO A 124 -10.85 -13.58 -1.75
N ALA A 125 -11.85 -14.36 -1.34
CA ALA A 125 -13.12 -14.38 -2.02
C ALA A 125 -13.77 -13.00 -1.89
N ILE A 126 -14.00 -12.35 -3.03
CA ILE A 126 -14.88 -11.19 -3.13
C ILE A 126 -16.30 -11.74 -3.24
N SER A 127 -17.16 -11.36 -2.29
CA SER A 127 -18.59 -11.66 -2.35
C SER A 127 -19.22 -10.95 -3.54
N GLN A 128 -20.30 -11.51 -4.10
CA GLN A 128 -21.13 -10.78 -5.06
C GLN A 128 -21.76 -9.52 -4.44
N SER A 129 -21.83 -9.47 -3.11
CA SER A 129 -22.27 -8.31 -2.33
C SER A 129 -21.12 -7.39 -1.92
N SER A 130 -19.99 -7.42 -2.64
CA SER A 130 -18.92 -6.48 -2.36
C SER A 130 -19.28 -5.11 -2.95
N PRO A 131 -18.92 -4.01 -2.28
CA PRO A 131 -19.16 -2.65 -2.76
C PRO A 131 -18.71 -2.43 -4.22
N LEU A 132 -17.55 -2.97 -4.59
CA LEU A 132 -17.02 -2.89 -5.96
C LEU A 132 -17.91 -3.63 -6.98
N VAL A 133 -18.32 -4.86 -6.67
CA VAL A 133 -19.15 -5.68 -7.58
C VAL A 133 -20.56 -5.10 -7.67
N GLU A 134 -21.14 -4.68 -6.55
CA GLU A 134 -22.44 -4.04 -6.49
C GLU A 134 -22.46 -2.75 -7.30
N GLY A 135 -21.42 -1.92 -7.20
CA GLY A 135 -21.29 -0.69 -7.98
C GLY A 135 -21.16 -0.94 -9.48
N LEU A 136 -20.33 -1.90 -9.90
CA LEU A 136 -20.20 -2.30 -11.31
C LEU A 136 -21.53 -2.78 -11.90
N VAL A 137 -22.24 -3.66 -11.18
CA VAL A 137 -23.53 -4.20 -11.63
C VAL A 137 -24.63 -3.13 -11.63
N ALA A 138 -24.66 -2.26 -10.61
CA ALA A 138 -25.61 -1.15 -10.54
C ALA A 138 -25.45 -0.14 -11.69
N ALA A 139 -24.23 -0.01 -12.22
CA ALA A 139 -23.90 0.82 -13.38
C ALA A 139 -24.05 0.10 -14.74
N ASP A 140 -24.67 -1.08 -14.78
CA ASP A 140 -24.90 -1.90 -15.99
C ASP A 140 -23.63 -2.43 -16.69
N HIS A 141 -22.53 -2.64 -15.94
CA HIS A 141 -21.34 -3.34 -16.42
C HIS A 141 -21.37 -4.85 -16.09
N ASP A 142 -20.68 -5.65 -16.90
CA ASP A 142 -20.53 -7.08 -16.70
C ASP A 142 -19.36 -7.39 -15.76
N VAL A 143 -19.58 -8.33 -14.83
CA VAL A 143 -18.54 -8.81 -13.91
C VAL A 143 -18.30 -10.30 -14.13
N THR A 144 -17.08 -10.65 -14.52
CA THR A 144 -16.66 -12.05 -14.71
C THR A 144 -15.70 -12.47 -13.60
N ILE A 145 -16.08 -13.48 -12.82
CA ILE A 145 -15.17 -14.04 -11.81
C ILE A 145 -14.31 -15.15 -12.42
N HIS A 146 -13.00 -14.92 -12.52
CA HIS A 146 -12.04 -15.90 -13.03
C HIS A 146 -11.64 -16.89 -11.93
N LYS A 147 -12.26 -18.08 -11.93
CA LYS A 147 -11.98 -19.16 -10.95
C LYS A 147 -11.15 -20.32 -11.52
N SER A 148 -11.09 -20.44 -12.84
CA SER A 148 -10.47 -21.54 -13.55
C SER A 148 -10.16 -21.16 -15.00
N GLY A 149 -9.34 -21.98 -15.66
CA GLY A 149 -8.92 -21.75 -17.03
C GLY A 149 -7.72 -20.81 -17.11
N SER A 150 -7.47 -20.33 -18.32
CA SER A 150 -6.45 -19.34 -18.64
C SER A 150 -6.97 -17.93 -18.32
N ILE A 151 -6.10 -17.04 -17.83
CA ILE A 151 -6.47 -15.62 -17.62
C ILE A 151 -6.48 -14.89 -18.97
N GLU A 152 -5.63 -15.32 -19.89
CA GLU A 152 -5.45 -14.83 -21.25
C GLU A 152 -6.79 -14.88 -22.01
N GLU A 153 -7.48 -16.02 -21.99
CA GLU A 153 -8.84 -16.15 -22.57
C GLU A 153 -9.87 -15.20 -21.96
N LYS A 154 -9.67 -14.78 -20.70
CA LYS A 154 -10.57 -13.80 -20.06
C LYS A 154 -10.24 -12.38 -20.47
N LEU A 155 -8.96 -12.06 -20.60
CA LEU A 155 -8.48 -10.74 -21.00
C LEU A 155 -8.88 -10.39 -22.44
N ASP A 156 -9.03 -11.37 -23.33
CA ASP A 156 -9.51 -11.18 -24.72
C ASP A 156 -10.88 -10.47 -24.82
N THR A 157 -11.69 -10.55 -23.75
CA THR A 157 -13.05 -9.97 -23.69
C THR A 157 -13.22 -8.96 -22.56
N ALA A 158 -12.14 -8.66 -21.83
CA ALA A 158 -12.19 -7.76 -20.69
C ALA A 158 -11.81 -6.34 -21.11
N ASP A 159 -12.37 -5.37 -20.39
CA ASP A 159 -11.98 -3.96 -20.43
C ASP A 159 -11.24 -3.58 -19.14
N GLY A 160 -11.54 -4.29 -18.03
CA GLY A 160 -10.87 -4.14 -16.75
C GLY A 160 -10.48 -5.47 -16.10
N LEU A 161 -9.40 -5.45 -15.31
CA LEU A 161 -8.92 -6.56 -14.49
C LEU A 161 -8.75 -6.12 -13.04
N VAL A 162 -9.28 -6.90 -12.10
CA VAL A 162 -9.11 -6.70 -10.66
C VAL A 162 -8.39 -7.90 -10.06
N VAL A 163 -7.27 -7.64 -9.38
CA VAL A 163 -6.48 -8.63 -8.66
C VAL A 163 -6.34 -8.19 -7.20
N ILE A 164 -6.92 -8.98 -6.29
CA ILE A 164 -6.85 -8.70 -4.85
C ILE A 164 -6.01 -9.77 -4.15
N ALA A 165 -4.92 -9.35 -3.52
CA ALA A 165 -4.05 -10.15 -2.65
C ALA A 165 -3.88 -11.63 -3.07
N PRO A 166 -3.44 -11.93 -4.32
CA PRO A 166 -3.26 -13.30 -4.80
C PRO A 166 -2.26 -14.04 -3.91
N LYS A 167 -2.56 -15.30 -3.56
CA LYS A 167 -1.64 -16.12 -2.73
C LYS A 167 -0.78 -17.06 -3.56
N LYS A 168 -1.15 -17.31 -4.82
CA LYS A 168 -0.36 -18.08 -5.78
C LYS A 168 0.37 -17.16 -6.74
N THR A 169 1.52 -17.62 -7.21
CA THR A 169 2.28 -16.96 -8.29
C THR A 169 1.57 -17.15 -9.63
N TYR A 170 1.84 -16.23 -10.54
CA TYR A 170 1.41 -16.31 -11.93
C TYR A 170 2.49 -17.02 -12.76
N SER A 171 2.09 -17.66 -13.86
CA SER A 171 3.02 -18.10 -14.89
C SER A 171 3.59 -16.88 -15.63
N GLU A 172 4.75 -17.05 -16.28
CA GLU A 172 5.35 -16.01 -17.13
C GLU A 172 4.38 -15.55 -18.22
N GLU A 173 3.72 -16.49 -18.90
CA GLU A 173 2.68 -16.22 -19.91
C GLU A 173 1.54 -15.33 -19.39
N SER A 174 1.07 -15.58 -18.16
CA SER A 174 0.00 -14.77 -17.56
C SER A 174 0.47 -13.38 -17.18
N LEU A 175 1.73 -13.22 -16.75
CA LEU A 175 2.30 -11.91 -16.44
C LEU A 175 2.50 -11.07 -17.71
N ASP A 176 3.02 -11.70 -18.77
CA ASP A 176 3.17 -11.06 -20.07
C ASP A 176 1.81 -10.63 -20.62
N SER A 177 0.79 -11.49 -20.52
CA SER A 177 -0.55 -11.16 -21.01
C SER A 177 -1.21 -10.03 -20.22
N ILE A 178 -1.04 -9.98 -18.89
CA ILE A 178 -1.57 -8.87 -18.07
C ILE A 178 -0.82 -7.56 -18.38
N ARG A 179 0.49 -7.63 -18.60
CA ARG A 179 1.30 -6.47 -19.01
C ARG A 179 0.90 -5.96 -20.40
N GLU A 180 0.67 -6.86 -21.35
CA GLU A 180 0.22 -6.50 -22.69
C GLU A 180 -1.20 -5.91 -22.65
N PHE A 181 -2.11 -6.52 -21.89
CA PHE A 181 -3.45 -5.99 -21.63
C PHE A 181 -3.42 -4.55 -21.12
N ALA A 182 -2.58 -4.27 -20.12
CA ALA A 182 -2.39 -2.90 -19.64
C ALA A 182 -1.81 -1.98 -20.73
N ALA A 183 -0.79 -2.43 -21.46
CA ALA A 183 -0.14 -1.65 -22.51
C ALA A 183 -1.04 -1.33 -23.71
N THR A 184 -2.07 -2.14 -23.97
CA THR A 184 -3.05 -1.94 -25.05
C THR A 184 -4.29 -1.16 -24.62
N GLY A 185 -4.36 -0.73 -23.35
CA GLY A 185 -5.41 0.16 -22.84
C GLY A 185 -6.34 -0.47 -21.81
N GLY A 186 -6.20 -1.76 -21.49
CA GLY A 186 -6.98 -2.41 -20.45
C GLY A 186 -6.64 -1.88 -19.05
N ASN A 187 -7.65 -1.62 -18.22
CA ASN A 187 -7.45 -1.05 -16.90
C ASN A 187 -7.21 -2.15 -15.85
N VAL A 188 -6.15 -2.03 -15.05
CA VAL A 188 -5.76 -3.04 -14.05
C VAL A 188 -5.74 -2.45 -12.65
N LEU A 189 -6.51 -3.04 -11.74
CA LEU A 189 -6.51 -2.73 -10.31
C LEU A 189 -5.78 -3.83 -9.53
N LEU A 190 -4.71 -3.46 -8.83
CA LEU A 190 -3.94 -4.30 -7.93
C LEU A 190 -4.17 -3.87 -6.47
N ALA A 191 -4.93 -4.63 -5.70
CA ALA A 191 -5.16 -4.35 -4.27
C ALA A 191 -4.42 -5.36 -3.40
N SER A 192 -3.52 -4.90 -2.55
CA SER A 192 -2.71 -5.75 -1.67
C SER A 192 -3.20 -5.69 -0.22
N ASP A 193 -2.68 -6.60 0.62
CA ASP A 193 -2.77 -6.51 2.08
C ASP A 193 -1.34 -6.49 2.64
N PRO A 194 -1.09 -5.72 3.72
CA PRO A 194 0.18 -5.82 4.43
C PRO A 194 0.35 -7.24 4.99
N LYS A 195 1.59 -7.68 5.04
CA LYS A 195 1.91 -8.97 5.67
C LYS A 195 1.70 -8.85 7.18
N ARG A 196 0.76 -9.62 7.70
CA ARG A 196 0.70 -9.91 9.14
C ARG A 196 1.94 -10.72 9.55
N VAL A 197 2.48 -10.46 10.73
CA VAL A 197 3.63 -11.20 11.28
C VAL A 197 3.35 -12.71 11.22
N GLY A 198 4.26 -13.47 10.60
CA GLY A 198 4.14 -14.93 10.42
C GLY A 198 3.37 -15.38 9.17
N ALA A 199 2.81 -14.46 8.36
CA ALA A 199 2.20 -14.81 7.08
C ALA A 199 3.26 -15.18 6.03
N LYS A 200 2.94 -16.15 5.16
CA LYS A 200 3.78 -16.47 3.99
C LYS A 200 3.90 -15.24 3.09
N ALA A 201 5.05 -15.09 2.43
CA ALA A 201 5.24 -14.01 1.47
C ALA A 201 4.16 -14.05 0.38
N ASN A 202 3.49 -12.92 0.15
CA ASN A 202 2.62 -12.72 -1.01
C ASN A 202 3.49 -12.54 -2.26
N THR A 203 4.03 -13.65 -2.77
CA THR A 203 4.91 -13.64 -3.95
C THR A 203 4.14 -13.31 -5.23
N GLY A 204 2.85 -13.66 -5.29
CA GLY A 204 2.00 -13.37 -6.44
C GLY A 204 1.82 -11.88 -6.69
N MET A 205 1.45 -11.12 -5.66
CA MET A 205 1.26 -9.67 -5.79
C MET A 205 2.59 -8.95 -6.05
N THR A 206 3.67 -9.35 -5.35
CA THR A 206 4.99 -8.75 -5.59
C THR A 206 5.44 -8.92 -7.03
N GLN A 207 5.30 -10.13 -7.59
CA GLN A 207 5.64 -10.43 -8.97
C GLN A 207 4.81 -9.60 -9.96
N LEU A 208 3.48 -9.59 -9.76
CA LEU A 208 2.55 -8.88 -10.64
C LEU A 208 2.80 -7.37 -10.63
N ALA A 209 2.88 -6.75 -9.45
CA ALA A 209 3.13 -5.32 -9.33
C ALA A 209 4.49 -4.92 -9.93
N SER A 210 5.54 -5.71 -9.69
CA SER A 210 6.88 -5.44 -10.21
C SER A 210 6.93 -5.47 -11.75
N GLU A 211 6.17 -6.37 -12.38
CA GLU A 211 6.05 -6.43 -13.84
C GLU A 211 5.39 -5.17 -14.43
N GLN A 212 4.47 -4.56 -13.66
CA GLN A 212 3.87 -3.26 -13.99
C GLN A 212 4.74 -2.08 -13.53
N GLY A 213 5.91 -2.36 -12.94
CA GLY A 213 6.84 -1.38 -12.39
C GLY A 213 6.24 -0.54 -11.25
N LEU A 214 5.40 -1.19 -10.46
CA LEU A 214 4.88 -0.76 -9.17
C LEU A 214 5.42 -1.73 -8.09
N GLY A 215 5.26 -1.37 -6.82
CA GLY A 215 5.63 -2.24 -5.74
C GLY A 215 4.88 -1.91 -4.47
N PHE A 216 4.98 -2.83 -3.51
CA PHE A 216 4.44 -2.62 -2.19
C PHE A 216 5.51 -2.88 -1.14
N GLU A 217 5.77 -1.90 -0.28
CA GLU A 217 6.74 -2.05 0.79
C GLU A 217 6.25 -3.04 1.85
N SER A 218 7.18 -3.63 2.59
CA SER A 218 6.83 -4.55 3.67
C SER A 218 6.60 -3.79 4.97
N GLY A 219 5.58 -4.21 5.72
CA GLY A 219 5.16 -3.58 6.97
C GLY A 219 3.70 -3.16 6.89
N TYR A 220 3.17 -2.63 7.98
CA TYR A 220 1.91 -1.91 7.98
C TYR A 220 2.15 -0.48 8.45
N LEU A 221 1.23 0.41 8.07
CA LEU A 221 1.19 1.79 8.50
C LEU A 221 0.36 1.90 9.77
N TYR A 222 0.81 2.75 10.69
CA TYR A 222 0.04 3.15 11.85
C TYR A 222 0.28 4.61 12.18
N ASN A 223 -0.68 5.26 12.82
CA ASN A 223 -0.57 6.64 13.27
C ASN A 223 -1.11 6.73 14.70
N MET A 224 -0.33 7.33 15.59
CA MET A 224 -0.68 7.47 17.01
C MET A 224 -1.28 8.83 17.35
N GLU A 225 -1.25 9.78 16.42
CA GLU A 225 -1.78 11.14 16.57
C GLU A 225 -3.17 11.27 15.94
N THR A 226 -3.30 10.85 14.68
CA THR A 226 -4.50 11.02 13.86
C THR A 226 -4.88 9.70 13.20
N TYR A 227 -5.97 9.09 13.66
CA TYR A 227 -6.42 7.79 13.17
C TYR A 227 -7.93 7.61 13.39
N ASN A 228 -8.53 6.65 12.69
CA ASN A 228 -9.93 6.30 12.86
C ASN A 228 -10.08 5.16 13.86
N THR A 229 -10.36 5.47 15.13
CA THR A 229 -10.70 4.55 16.25
C THR A 229 -9.67 3.45 16.59
N ASN A 230 -8.79 3.09 15.65
CA ASN A 230 -7.69 2.16 15.74
C ASN A 230 -6.46 2.80 15.06
N HIS A 231 -5.32 2.83 15.73
CA HIS A 231 -4.07 3.41 15.23
C HIS A 231 -3.59 2.84 13.89
N GLN A 232 -4.05 1.66 13.46
CA GLN A 232 -3.73 1.11 12.14
C GLN A 232 -4.64 1.66 11.02
N ASN A 233 -5.81 2.21 11.38
CA ASN A 233 -6.74 2.85 10.47
C ASN A 233 -6.30 4.29 10.19
N VAL A 234 -5.27 4.42 9.36
CA VAL A 234 -4.65 5.71 9.03
C VAL A 234 -5.48 6.48 8.02
N TYR A 235 -5.42 7.81 8.11
CA TYR A 235 -6.00 8.68 7.11
C TYR A 235 -5.04 8.92 5.95
N ALA A 236 -5.58 9.01 4.74
CA ALA A 236 -4.83 9.44 3.55
C ALA A 236 -5.62 10.48 2.76
N SER A 237 -4.92 11.47 2.23
CA SER A 237 -5.49 12.59 1.50
C SER A 237 -5.01 12.60 0.05
N PRO A 238 -5.82 13.14 -0.89
CA PRO A 238 -5.38 13.37 -2.25
C PRO A 238 -4.09 14.19 -2.33
N VAL A 239 -3.20 13.85 -3.26
CA VAL A 239 -2.03 14.68 -3.59
C VAL A 239 -2.15 15.43 -4.90
N ASP A 240 -3.16 15.09 -5.71
CA ASP A 240 -3.52 15.76 -6.95
C ASP A 240 -5.04 15.82 -7.15
N ASN A 241 -5.47 16.46 -8.24
CA ASN A 241 -6.88 16.55 -8.67
C ASN A 241 -7.10 15.68 -9.92
N GLY A 242 -6.85 14.37 -9.80
CA GLY A 242 -7.07 13.37 -10.85
C GLY A 242 -8.43 12.67 -10.75
N SER A 243 -8.72 11.80 -11.73
CA SER A 243 -9.97 11.02 -11.73
C SER A 243 -10.09 10.08 -10.52
N LEU A 244 -8.98 9.62 -9.94
CA LEU A 244 -8.98 8.79 -8.74
C LEU A 244 -9.27 9.59 -7.46
N THR A 245 -9.07 10.91 -7.46
CA THR A 245 -9.21 11.80 -6.30
C THR A 245 -10.43 12.72 -6.36
N ASP A 246 -11.16 12.72 -7.48
CA ASP A 246 -12.32 13.59 -7.65
C ASP A 246 -13.38 13.32 -6.58
N GLY A 247 -13.82 14.40 -5.92
CA GLY A 247 -14.83 14.36 -4.85
C GLY A 247 -14.41 13.64 -3.55
N VAL A 248 -13.15 13.27 -3.37
CA VAL A 248 -12.65 12.60 -2.17
C VAL A 248 -11.83 13.60 -1.34
N ASP A 249 -12.28 13.91 -0.12
CA ASP A 249 -11.47 14.74 0.79
C ASP A 249 -10.46 13.85 1.54
N ARG A 250 -10.87 12.65 1.95
CA ARG A 250 -10.04 11.74 2.75
C ARG A 250 -10.46 10.29 2.68
N LEU A 251 -9.47 9.40 2.65
CA LEU A 251 -9.64 7.96 2.81
C LEU A 251 -9.35 7.51 4.24
N THR A 252 -10.06 6.46 4.68
CA THR A 252 -9.68 5.65 5.84
C THR A 252 -9.06 4.34 5.35
N VAL A 253 -7.77 4.15 5.59
CA VAL A 253 -7.02 2.95 5.19
C VAL A 253 -6.78 2.08 6.42
N ALA A 254 -7.47 0.95 6.54
CA ALA A 254 -7.55 0.17 7.79
C ALA A 254 -6.22 -0.44 8.25
N THR A 255 -5.41 -0.93 7.31
CA THR A 255 -4.09 -1.46 7.57
C THR A 255 -3.29 -1.30 6.29
N GLY A 256 -2.92 -0.07 5.96
CA GLY A 256 -2.17 0.25 4.74
C GLY A 256 -0.75 -0.29 4.75
N HIS A 257 -0.17 -0.51 3.57
CA HIS A 257 1.28 -0.48 3.39
C HIS A 257 1.68 0.39 2.20
N PRO A 258 2.91 0.97 2.22
CA PRO A 258 3.31 1.90 1.18
C PRO A 258 3.30 1.27 -0.21
N VAL A 259 2.79 2.02 -1.18
CA VAL A 259 2.89 1.75 -2.60
C VAL A 259 4.06 2.55 -3.17
N ILE A 260 4.89 1.91 -3.99
CA ILE A 260 6.07 2.54 -4.61
C ILE A 260 6.01 2.45 -6.12
N GLY A 261 6.54 3.48 -6.78
CA GLY A 261 6.48 3.64 -8.23
C GLY A 261 5.15 4.28 -8.70
N GLY A 262 5.11 4.66 -9.98
CA GLY A 262 3.98 5.42 -10.52
C GLY A 262 3.88 6.84 -9.95
N SER A 263 2.75 7.47 -10.19
CA SER A 263 2.36 8.74 -9.58
C SER A 263 1.44 8.44 -8.39
N GLY A 264 1.75 8.95 -7.21
CA GLY A 264 0.88 8.82 -6.04
C GLY A 264 -0.41 9.60 -6.24
N ALA A 265 -1.54 9.00 -5.86
CA ALA A 265 -2.85 9.65 -5.82
C ALA A 265 -3.27 10.02 -4.39
N TYR A 266 -2.88 9.18 -3.41
CA TYR A 266 -3.18 9.40 -2.00
C TYR A 266 -1.95 9.15 -1.13
N GLU A 267 -1.69 10.07 -0.20
CA GLU A 267 -0.62 9.98 0.80
C GLU A 267 -1.17 10.10 2.22
N THR A 268 -0.57 9.36 3.14
CA THR A 268 -0.89 9.49 4.57
C THR A 268 -0.34 10.77 5.16
N GLU A 269 -0.87 11.16 6.32
CA GLU A 269 -0.32 12.26 7.11
C GLU A 269 1.14 12.00 7.52
N SER A 270 1.92 13.07 7.67
CA SER A 270 3.37 12.99 7.92
C SER A 270 3.75 12.36 9.25
N THR A 271 2.79 12.21 10.18
CA THR A 271 2.93 11.56 11.49
C THR A 271 2.71 10.06 11.44
N THR A 272 2.49 9.52 10.23
CA THR A 272 2.30 8.08 10.01
C THR A 272 3.63 7.36 10.13
N VAL A 273 3.61 6.17 10.73
CA VAL A 273 4.80 5.35 10.99
C VAL A 273 4.71 4.03 10.23
N LEU A 274 5.80 3.64 9.56
CA LEU A 274 5.94 2.33 8.94
C LEU A 274 6.52 1.32 9.94
N SER A 275 5.77 0.27 10.26
CA SER A 275 6.06 -0.71 11.32
C SER A 275 7.39 -1.47 11.18
N THR A 276 7.99 -1.51 9.99
CA THR A 276 9.25 -2.25 9.74
C THR A 276 10.48 -1.39 9.94
N THR A 277 10.34 -0.07 9.80
CA THR A 277 11.44 0.89 9.90
C THR A 277 11.31 1.80 11.12
N GLU A 278 10.11 1.85 11.72
CA GLU A 278 9.73 2.79 12.78
C GLU A 278 9.99 4.26 12.38
N ARG A 279 10.00 4.54 11.08
CA ARG A 279 10.14 5.88 10.52
C ARG A 279 8.78 6.54 10.44
N GLU A 280 8.73 7.78 10.88
CA GLU A 280 7.61 8.69 10.73
C GLU A 280 7.78 9.49 9.43
N ASP A 281 6.79 9.43 8.54
CA ASP A 281 6.77 10.12 7.25
C ASP A 281 5.36 10.11 6.62
N SER A 282 5.21 10.79 5.48
CA SER A 282 4.06 10.59 4.59
C SER A 282 4.33 9.42 3.65
N TYR A 283 3.33 8.53 3.49
CA TYR A 283 3.44 7.32 2.69
C TYR A 283 2.35 7.28 1.63
N THR A 284 2.74 7.06 0.37
CA THR A 284 1.78 6.79 -0.72
C THR A 284 1.07 5.47 -0.47
N VAL A 285 -0.26 5.48 -0.48
CA VAL A 285 -1.11 4.28 -0.28
C VAL A 285 -1.92 3.90 -1.51
N VAL A 286 -2.01 4.81 -2.48
CA VAL A 286 -2.58 4.55 -3.80
C VAL A 286 -1.70 5.23 -4.83
N ALA A 287 -1.30 4.49 -5.86
CA ALA A 287 -0.50 5.03 -6.97
C ALA A 287 -1.01 4.50 -8.31
N GLN A 288 -0.84 5.32 -9.35
CA GLN A 288 -1.20 4.98 -10.72
C GLN A 288 0.01 5.06 -11.65
N ARG A 289 0.11 4.08 -12.55
CA ARG A 289 1.06 4.09 -13.66
C ARG A 289 0.36 3.66 -14.95
N GLY A 290 0.08 4.63 -15.82
CA GLY A 290 -0.70 4.37 -17.02
C GLY A 290 -2.09 3.85 -16.65
N THR A 291 -2.47 2.70 -17.20
CA THR A 291 -3.73 1.99 -16.94
C THR A 291 -3.64 1.00 -15.78
N VAL A 292 -2.63 1.12 -14.90
CA VAL A 292 -2.49 0.27 -13.70
C VAL A 292 -2.59 1.11 -12.44
N VAL A 293 -3.52 0.75 -11.55
CA VAL A 293 -3.69 1.35 -10.22
C VAL A 293 -3.32 0.31 -9.16
N ALA A 294 -2.46 0.71 -8.22
CA ALA A 294 -2.10 -0.08 -7.05
C ALA A 294 -2.68 0.56 -5.78
N VAL A 295 -3.34 -0.27 -4.96
CA VAL A 295 -3.95 0.10 -3.69
C VAL A 295 -3.30 -0.71 -2.57
N GLY A 296 -2.69 -0.02 -1.62
CA GLY A 296 -1.93 -0.57 -0.52
C GLY A 296 -2.76 -1.22 0.58
N ASP A 297 -4.08 -1.30 0.46
CA ASP A 297 -4.93 -2.07 1.36
C ASP A 297 -6.25 -2.44 0.68
N ARG A 298 -6.59 -3.73 0.64
CA ARG A 298 -7.87 -4.15 0.07
C ARG A 298 -9.06 -3.76 0.94
N SER A 299 -8.86 -3.35 2.20
CA SER A 299 -9.95 -2.93 3.09
C SER A 299 -10.82 -1.85 2.46
N LEU A 300 -10.21 -0.96 1.66
CA LEU A 300 -10.89 0.06 0.86
C LEU A 300 -11.95 -0.49 -0.11
N LEU A 301 -11.96 -1.80 -0.36
CA LEU A 301 -12.90 -2.48 -1.26
C LEU A 301 -13.90 -3.40 -0.51
N THR A 302 -13.85 -3.45 0.83
CA THR A 302 -14.71 -4.30 1.64
C THR A 302 -15.88 -3.52 2.23
N SER A 303 -17.01 -4.19 2.47
CA SER A 303 -18.19 -3.58 3.08
C SER A 303 -17.91 -2.98 4.48
N GLU A 304 -16.90 -3.48 5.19
CA GLU A 304 -16.49 -3.00 6.50
C GLU A 304 -15.95 -1.57 6.47
N TYR A 305 -15.21 -1.20 5.42
CA TYR A 305 -14.57 0.12 5.31
C TYR A 305 -15.09 0.97 4.16
N ALA A 306 -15.94 0.43 3.28
CA ALA A 306 -16.40 1.15 2.09
C ALA A 306 -17.12 2.47 2.37
N TYR A 307 -17.74 2.63 3.54
CA TYR A 307 -18.45 3.86 3.92
C TYR A 307 -17.71 4.68 4.98
N ASN A 308 -16.46 4.32 5.31
CA ASN A 308 -15.66 5.12 6.22
C ASN A 308 -15.05 6.32 5.47
N SER A 309 -15.20 7.52 6.00
CA SER A 309 -14.79 8.76 5.31
C SER A 309 -15.37 8.78 3.88
N ASP A 310 -14.59 9.14 2.86
CA ASP A 310 -15.05 9.19 1.46
C ASP A 310 -14.67 7.93 0.66
N ASN A 311 -14.43 6.80 1.35
CA ASN A 311 -14.05 5.54 0.70
C ASN A 311 -15.07 5.10 -0.36
N ASN A 312 -16.36 5.42 -0.20
CA ASN A 312 -17.42 5.08 -1.16
C ASN A 312 -17.29 5.88 -2.46
N VAL A 313 -16.84 7.13 -2.37
CA VAL A 313 -16.56 7.98 -3.54
C VAL A 313 -15.33 7.45 -4.26
N PHE A 314 -14.28 7.10 -3.52
CA PHE A 314 -13.09 6.45 -4.11
C PHE A 314 -13.39 5.12 -4.79
N ILE A 315 -14.28 4.29 -4.23
CA ILE A 315 -14.74 3.06 -4.91
C ILE A 315 -15.46 3.42 -6.23
N GLY A 316 -16.26 4.49 -6.26
CA GLY A 316 -16.86 5.01 -7.49
C GLY A 316 -15.81 5.38 -8.54
N ASN A 317 -14.77 6.13 -8.13
CA ASN A 317 -13.66 6.52 -8.99
C ASN A 317 -12.87 5.30 -9.52
N LEU A 318 -12.68 4.27 -8.70
CA LEU A 318 -12.07 3.00 -9.14
C LEU A 318 -12.94 2.24 -10.14
N ILE A 319 -14.26 2.27 -9.98
CA ILE A 319 -15.19 1.65 -10.93
C ILE A 319 -15.09 2.39 -12.27
N GLU A 320 -15.18 3.72 -12.25
CA GLU A 320 -15.05 4.52 -13.48
C GLU A 320 -13.71 4.29 -14.18
N PHE A 321 -12.61 4.22 -13.41
CA PHE A 321 -11.30 3.84 -13.95
C PHE A 321 -11.30 2.44 -14.59
N LEU A 322 -11.96 1.45 -13.99
CA LEU A 322 -12.00 0.08 -14.52
C LEU A 322 -12.80 -0.04 -15.82
N VAL A 323 -13.72 0.88 -16.09
CA VAL A 323 -14.64 0.82 -17.23
C VAL A 323 -14.43 1.94 -18.27
N SER A 324 -13.45 2.82 -18.08
CA SER A 324 -13.13 3.93 -19.00
C SER A 324 -12.32 3.51 -20.21
#